data_AF-A0A951VE72-F1
#
_entry.id   AF-A0A951VE72-F1
#
_cell.length_a   1.000
_cell.length_b   1.000
_cell.length_c   1.000
_cell.angle_alpha   90.00
_cell.angle_beta   90.00
_cell.angle_gamma   90.00
#
_symmetry.space_group_name_H-M   'P 1'
#
loop_
_entity.id
_entity.type
_entity.pdbx_description
1 polymer ?
#
loop_
_entity_poly.entity_id
_entity_poly.type
_entity_poly.pdbx_seq_one_letter_code
_entity_poly.pdbx_strand_id
1 'polypeptide(L)' 'MPADIFVRIHNSHIINKDYIEKYIRGEGGQVILEGGIMLDISKRKKAEFLRIIGA' A
#
# COMPACT_ATOMS: atom_id res chain seq x y z
N MET A 1 3.19 16.56 -9.01
CA MET A 1 3.01 15.83 -7.73
C MET A 1 4.35 15.25 -7.34
N PRO A 2 4.76 15.28 -6.06
CA PRO A 2 5.99 14.61 -5.63
C PRO A 2 5.78 13.09 -5.79
N ALA A 3 6.50 12.48 -6.73
CA ALA A 3 6.33 11.06 -7.06
C ALA A 3 6.73 10.14 -5.89
N ASP A 4 7.52 10.65 -4.94
CA ASP A 4 8.05 9.89 -3.81
C ASP A 4 7.01 9.45 -2.79
N ILE A 5 5.87 10.14 -2.68
CA ILE A 5 4.92 9.98 -1.58
C ILE A 5 3.75 9.04 -1.96
N PHE A 6 3.39 8.99 -3.24
CA PHE A 6 2.25 8.21 -3.71
C PHE A 6 2.68 6.84 -4.23
N VAL A 7 2.01 5.80 -3.73
CA VAL A 7 2.27 4.41 -4.09
C VAL A 7 1.02 3.80 -4.69
N ARG A 8 1.18 3.19 -5.87
CA ARG A 8 0.09 2.51 -6.54
C ARG A 8 0.00 1.06 -6.04
N ILE A 9 -1.06 0.71 -5.31
CA ILE A 9 -1.25 -0.62 -4.73
C ILE A 9 -2.17 -1.54 -5.54
N HIS A 10 -3.06 -0.94 -6.34
CA HIS A 10 -3.98 -1.65 -7.23
C HIS A 10 -4.00 -0.98 -8.61
N ASN A 11 -4.75 -1.52 -9.59
CA ASN A 11 -4.95 -0.80 -10.85
C ASN A 11 -5.82 0.45 -10.67
N SER A 12 -6.79 0.37 -9.77
CA SER A 12 -7.72 1.46 -9.43
C SER A 12 -7.28 2.34 -8.25
N HIS A 13 -6.27 1.92 -7.47
CA HIS A 13 -5.93 2.58 -6.21
C HIS A 13 -4.47 3.06 -6.18
N ILE A 14 -4.31 4.33 -5.82
CA ILE A 14 -3.06 4.99 -5.46
C ILE A 14 -3.27 5.55 -4.06
N ILE A 15 -2.34 5.29 -3.15
CA ILE A 15 -2.40 5.74 -1.76
C ILE A 15 -1.20 6.62 -1.44
N ASN A 16 -1.34 7.49 -0.45
CA ASN A 16 -0.21 8.19 0.13
C ASN A 16 0.44 7.29 1.19
N LYS A 17 1.75 7.04 1.07
CA LYS A 17 2.48 6.14 1.98
C LYS A 17 2.65 6.69 3.39
N ASP A 18 2.59 8.01 3.56
CA ASP A 18 2.75 8.67 4.86
C ASP A 18 1.52 8.43 5.77
N TYR A 19 0.38 8.05 5.17
CA TYR A 19 -0.86 7.73 5.87
C TYR A 19 -1.08 6.23 6.05
N ILE A 20 -0.05 5.41 5.81
CA ILE A 20 -0.13 3.97 6.06
C ILE A 20 -0.01 3.75 7.57
N GLU A 21 -1.06 3.20 8.17
CA GLU A 21 -1.07 2.83 9.57
C GLU A 21 -0.47 1.43 9.77
N LYS A 22 -0.85 0.47 8.93
CA LYS A 22 -0.39 -0.92 9.06
C LYS A 22 -0.44 -1.70 7.75
N TYR A 23 0.54 -2.56 7.52
CA TYR A 23 0.46 -3.61 6.51
C TYR A 23 0.12 -4.96 7.15
N ILE A 24 -0.87 -5.66 6.60
CA ILE A 24 -1.25 -7.02 6.99
C ILE A 24 -0.70 -8.02 5.98
N ARG A 25 0.18 -8.88 6.48
CA ARG A 25 0.76 -9.98 5.71
C ARG A 25 -0.23 -11.13 5.63
N GLY A 26 -0.76 -11.40 4.44
CA GLY A 26 -1.66 -12.52 4.14
C GLY A 26 -1.56 -12.94 2.66
N GLU A 27 -2.44 -13.83 2.18
CA GLU A 27 -2.45 -14.29 0.78
C GLU A 27 -2.52 -13.12 -0.22
N GLY A 28 -3.42 -12.16 0.01
CA GLY A 28 -3.56 -10.94 -0.79
C GLY A 28 -2.56 -9.84 -0.43
N GLY A 29 -2.24 -9.69 0.85
CA GLY A 29 -1.54 -8.50 1.36
C GLY A 29 -2.49 -7.30 1.40
N GLN A 30 -2.71 -6.74 2.59
CA GLN A 30 -3.63 -5.62 2.79
C GLN A 30 -2.91 -4.47 3.48
N VAL A 31 -3.37 -3.25 3.23
CA VAL A 31 -2.90 -2.05 3.91
C VAL A 31 -4.06 -1.38 4.62
N ILE A 32 -3.83 -0.97 5.86
CA ILE A 32 -4.71 -0.11 6.64
C ILE A 32 -4.12 1.29 6.57
N LEU A 33 -4.93 2.25 6.13
CA LEU A 33 -4.63 3.67 6.18
C LEU A 33 -5.19 4.30 7.45
N GLU A 34 -4.67 5.48 7.80
CA GLU A 34 -5.25 6.30 8.87
C GLU A 34 -6.77 6.46 8.68
N GLY A 35 -7.52 6.28 9.77
CA GLY A 35 -8.98 6.27 9.74
C GLY A 35 -9.59 4.88 9.52
N GLY A 36 -8.78 3.81 9.54
CA GLY A 36 -9.25 2.43 9.50
C GLY A 36 -9.65 1.92 8.12
N ILE A 37 -9.28 2.64 7.05
CA ILE A 37 -9.58 2.23 5.67
C ILE A 37 -8.65 1.09 5.29
N MET A 38 -9.22 -0.08 4.98
CA MET A 38 -8.47 -1.25 4.55
C MET A 38 -8.55 -1.43 3.02
N LEU A 39 -7.41 -1.59 2.36
CA LEU A 39 -7.31 -1.78 0.92
C LEU A 39 -6.45 -3.00 0.59
N ASP A 40 -6.91 -3.78 -0.40
CA ASP A 40 -6.17 -4.90 -0.92
C ASP A 40 -5.07 -4.45 -1.88
N ILE A 41 -3.90 -5.06 -1.74
CA ILE A 41 -2.77 -4.84 -2.64
C ILE A 41 -2.82 -5.92 -3.71
N SER A 42 -2.73 -5.52 -4.98
CA SER A 42 -2.64 -6.49 -6.07
C SER A 42 -1.38 -7.36 -5.90
N LYS A 43 -1.51 -8.67 -6.13
CA LYS A 43 -0.39 -9.64 -5.99
C LYS A 43 0.87 -9.20 -6.72
N ARG A 44 0.72 -8.61 -7.91
CA ARG A 44 1.82 -8.09 -8.73
C ARG A 44 2.54 -6.88 -8.12
N LYS A 45 1.83 -6.03 -7.37
CA LYS A 45 2.38 -4.81 -6.75
C LYS A 45 2.81 -5.02 -5.30
N LYS A 46 2.41 -6.13 -4.67
CA LYS A 46 2.83 -6.49 -3.32
C LYS A 46 4.34 -6.42 -3.13
N ALA A 47 5.11 -6.97 -4.07
CA ALA A 47 6.58 -6.94 -4.00
C ALA A 47 7.15 -5.52 -4.10
N GLU A 48 6.58 -4.68 -4.96
CA GLU A 48 6.98 -3.27 -5.12
C GLU A 48 6.60 -2.45 -3.88
N PHE A 49 5.37 -2.62 -3.38
CA PHE A 49 4.89 -1.99 -2.16
C PHE A 49 5.79 -2.30 -0.96
N LEU A 50 6.12 -3.58 -0.74
CA LEU A 50 7.00 -4.01 0.34
C LEU A 50 8.39 -3.36 0.27
N ARG A 51 8.96 -3.21 -0.93
CA ARG A 51 10.23 -2.49 -1.12
C ARG A 51 10.12 -1.02 -0.73
N ILE A 52 9.00 -0.37 -1.02
CA ILE A 52 8.79 1.05 -0.72
C ILE A 52 8.62 1.28 0.79
N ILE A 53 7.95 0.36 1.50
CA ILE A 53 7.75 0.47 2.95
C ILE A 53 8.91 -0.11 3.78
N GLY A 54 9.92 -0.70 3.15
CA GLY A 54 11.11 -1.23 3.83
C GLY A 54 10.87 -2.44 4.73
N ALA A 55 9.84 -3.25 4.42
CA ALA A 55 9.40 -4.39 5.23
C ALA A 55 9.82 -5.77 4.65
#